data_AF-A0A3A6NAS2-F1
#
_entry.id   AF-A0A3A6NAS2-F1
#
_cell.length_a   1.000
_cell.length_b   1.000
_cell.length_c   1.000
_cell.angle_alpha   90.00
_cell.angle_beta   90.00
_cell.angle_gamma   90.00
#
_symmetry.space_group_name_H-M   'P 1'
#
loop_
_entity.id
_entity.type
_entity.pdbx_description
1 polymer ?
#
loop_
_entity_poly.entity_id
_entity_poly.type
_entity_poly.pdbx_seq_one_letter_code
_entity_poly.pdbx_strand_id
1 'polypeptide(L)'
;MIYVMNDYELIYLIQSDHDDHALNFMYQKYHRFIWKLIHILNLEKKEHEDFYQEGVLMLHKAIKTFNERYNKSFTRYFELILKRHFYQLKQTLPKYYLFDHTDFVKDVVYIEESYDPIDLNSDLERLVYEKYFVLKQSISKIKEDSTYSSKQIYNAVYRIKDKYKNMV
;
A
#
# COMPACT_ATOMS: atom_id res chain seq x y z
N MET A 1 6.55 -16.15 -35.74
CA MET A 1 5.24 -15.72 -36.28
C MET A 1 4.29 -15.54 -35.11
N ILE A 2 3.88 -14.31 -34.80
CA ILE A 2 2.82 -14.07 -33.80
C ILE A 2 1.51 -14.24 -34.55
N TYR A 3 0.93 -15.44 -34.50
CA TYR A 3 -0.45 -15.63 -34.96
C TYR A 3 -1.35 -14.86 -34.00
N VAL A 4 -1.98 -13.79 -34.49
CA VAL A 4 -3.04 -13.10 -33.75
C VAL A 4 -4.28 -13.99 -33.83
N MET A 5 -4.38 -14.96 -32.93
CA MET A 5 -5.58 -15.78 -32.78
C MET A 5 -6.75 -14.93 -32.29
N ASN A 6 -7.93 -15.23 -32.84
CA ASN A 6 -9.18 -14.59 -32.44
C ASN A 6 -9.57 -15.04 -31.02
N ASP A 7 -10.33 -14.20 -30.29
CA ASP A 7 -10.80 -14.54 -28.93
C ASP A 7 -11.58 -15.85 -28.92
N TYR A 8 -12.39 -16.12 -29.95
CA TYR A 8 -13.19 -17.35 -30.04
C TYR A 8 -12.31 -18.61 -30.12
N GLU A 9 -11.24 -18.57 -30.92
CA GLU A 9 -10.31 -19.70 -31.06
C GLU A 9 -9.56 -19.95 -29.76
N LEU A 10 -9.08 -18.88 -29.10
CA LEU A 10 -8.41 -18.98 -27.80
C LEU A 10 -9.35 -19.56 -26.74
N ILE A 11 -10.60 -19.09 -26.68
CA ILE A 11 -11.59 -19.60 -25.73
C ILE A 11 -11.89 -21.06 -26.01
N TYR A 12 -12.02 -21.45 -27.28
CA TYR A 12 -12.24 -22.86 -27.66
C TYR A 12 -11.10 -23.76 -27.18
N LEU A 13 -9.84 -23.38 -27.39
CA LEU A 13 -8.67 -24.13 -26.90
C LEU A 13 -8.66 -24.22 -25.36
N ILE A 14 -9.00 -23.14 -24.67
CA ILE A 14 -9.01 -23.13 -23.20
C ILE A 14 -10.14 -24.02 -22.65
N GLN A 15 -11.33 -23.97 -23.26
CA GLN A 15 -12.49 -24.72 -22.78
C GLN A 15 -12.42 -26.21 -23.15
N SER A 16 -11.89 -26.54 -24.33
CA SER A 16 -11.86 -27.92 -24.84
C SER A 16 -10.58 -28.64 -24.42
N ASP A 17 -9.43 -28.00 -24.69
CA ASP A 17 -8.12 -28.64 -24.58
C ASP A 17 -7.37 -28.25 -23.29
N HIS A 18 -7.97 -27.39 -22.47
CA HIS A 18 -7.38 -26.89 -21.22
C HIS A 18 -6.00 -26.24 -21.46
N ASP A 19 -5.85 -25.52 -22.58
CA ASP A 19 -4.58 -24.93 -23.00
C ASP A 19 -4.18 -23.73 -22.11
N ASP A 20 -3.18 -23.95 -21.26
CA ASP A 20 -2.61 -22.93 -20.36
C ASP A 20 -1.87 -21.81 -21.10
N HIS A 21 -1.29 -22.06 -22.29
CA HIS A 21 -0.65 -21.03 -23.09
C HIS A 21 -1.68 -20.06 -23.67
N ALA A 22 -2.79 -20.59 -24.17
CA ALA A 22 -3.91 -19.78 -24.64
C ALA A 22 -4.51 -18.94 -23.49
N LEU A 23 -4.65 -19.52 -22.31
CA LEU A 23 -5.12 -18.80 -21.11
C LEU A 23 -4.18 -17.66 -20.71
N ASN A 24 -2.88 -17.94 -20.64
CA ASN A 24 -1.87 -16.92 -20.34
C ASN A 24 -1.85 -15.79 -21.38
N PHE A 25 -2.03 -16.12 -22.66
CA PHE A 25 -2.15 -15.12 -23.71
C PHE A 25 -3.38 -14.22 -23.51
N MET A 26 -4.53 -14.79 -23.11
CA MET A 26 -5.73 -14.01 -22.80
C MET A 26 -5.50 -13.05 -21.62
N TYR A 27 -4.81 -13.47 -20.56
CA TYR A 27 -4.45 -12.57 -19.46
C TYR A 27 -3.61 -11.38 -19.92
N GLN A 28 -2.58 -11.63 -20.74
CA GLN A 28 -1.75 -10.57 -21.28
C GLN A 28 -2.52 -9.63 -22.22
N LYS A 29 -3.40 -10.19 -23.07
CA LYS A 29 -4.23 -9.43 -24.02
C LYS A 29 -5.17 -8.47 -23.32
N TYR A 30 -5.81 -8.91 -22.23
CA TYR A 30 -6.82 -8.14 -21.49
C TYR A 30 -6.25 -7.32 -20.32
N HIS A 31 -4.97 -7.49 -19.96
CA HIS A 31 -4.30 -6.76 -18.89
C HIS A 31 -4.56 -5.24 -18.95
N ARG A 32 -4.24 -4.60 -20.08
CA ARG A 32 -4.43 -3.14 -20.26
C ARG A 32 -5.91 -2.74 -20.23
N PHE A 33 -6.79 -3.63 -20.67
CA PHE A 33 -8.23 -3.38 -20.70
C PHE A 33 -8.81 -3.31 -19.29
N ILE A 34 -8.42 -4.25 -18.40
CA ILE A 34 -8.80 -4.25 -16.99
C ILE A 34 -8.32 -2.94 -16.33
N TRP A 35 -7.04 -2.61 -16.50
CA TRP A 35 -6.46 -1.38 -15.96
C TRP A 35 -7.20 -0.13 -16.44
N LYS A 36 -7.53 -0.05 -17.73
CA LYS A 36 -8.31 1.07 -18.28
C LYS A 36 -9.62 1.29 -17.51
N LEU A 37 -10.34 0.22 -17.17
CA LEU A 37 -11.61 0.33 -16.44
C LEU A 37 -11.40 0.75 -14.99
N ILE A 38 -10.36 0.26 -14.32
CA ILE A 38 -9.99 0.65 -12.94
C ILE A 38 -9.72 2.15 -12.86
N HIS A 39 -8.94 2.69 -13.80
CA HIS A 39 -8.59 4.11 -13.83
C HIS A 39 -9.80 5.02 -14.06
N ILE A 40 -10.87 4.54 -14.70
CA ILE A 40 -12.11 5.31 -14.91
C ILE A 40 -12.94 5.40 -13.61
N LEU A 41 -12.74 4.50 -12.65
CA LEU A 41 -13.54 4.44 -11.43
C LEU A 41 -13.13 5.46 -10.36
N ASN A 42 -12.05 6.22 -10.55
CA ASN A 42 -11.51 7.19 -9.60
C ASN A 42 -11.35 6.61 -8.18
N LEU A 43 -10.74 5.42 -8.09
CA LEU A 43 -10.46 4.73 -6.82
C LEU A 43 -9.19 5.29 -6.16
N GLU A 44 -9.09 5.17 -4.84
CA GLU A 44 -7.83 5.39 -4.11
C GLU A 44 -6.75 4.42 -4.63
N LYS A 45 -5.50 4.87 -4.74
CA LYS A 45 -4.40 4.08 -5.29
C LYS A 45 -4.20 2.73 -4.57
N LYS A 46 -4.49 2.67 -3.27
CA LYS A 46 -4.36 1.45 -2.48
C LYS A 46 -5.31 0.33 -2.95
N GLU A 47 -6.45 0.69 -3.54
CA GLU A 47 -7.47 -0.26 -4.02
C GLU A 47 -7.18 -0.77 -5.45
N HIS A 48 -6.21 -0.19 -6.16
CA HIS A 48 -6.00 -0.45 -7.59
C HIS A 48 -5.56 -1.88 -7.86
N GLU A 49 -4.62 -2.41 -7.07
CA GLU A 49 -4.12 -3.77 -7.21
C GLU A 49 -5.20 -4.81 -6.88
N ASP A 50 -6.00 -4.58 -5.84
CA ASP A 50 -7.09 -5.48 -5.45
C ASP A 50 -8.17 -5.54 -6.55
N PHE A 51 -8.56 -4.39 -7.11
CA PHE A 51 -9.47 -4.37 -8.26
C PHE A 51 -8.87 -5.03 -9.50
N TYR A 52 -7.56 -4.92 -9.71
CA TYR A 52 -6.90 -5.60 -10.81
C TYR A 52 -6.96 -7.13 -10.65
N GLN A 53 -6.68 -7.64 -9.45
CA GLN A 53 -6.80 -9.07 -9.14
C GLN A 53 -8.23 -9.58 -9.35
N GLU A 54 -9.22 -8.86 -8.85
CA GLU A 54 -10.64 -9.15 -9.07
C GLU A 54 -11.00 -9.14 -10.58
N GLY A 55 -10.42 -8.23 -11.34
CA GLY A 55 -10.59 -8.18 -12.79
C GLY A 55 -10.01 -9.40 -13.52
N VAL A 56 -8.85 -9.90 -13.08
CA VAL A 56 -8.22 -11.11 -13.62
C VAL A 56 -9.05 -12.35 -13.27
N LEU A 57 -9.55 -12.46 -12.04
CA LEU A 57 -10.46 -13.54 -11.63
C LEU A 57 -11.75 -13.54 -12.45
N MET A 58 -12.33 -12.36 -12.67
CA MET A 58 -13.50 -12.20 -13.54
C MET A 58 -13.20 -12.60 -14.98
N LEU A 59 -12.01 -12.31 -15.51
CA LEU A 59 -11.62 -12.73 -16.86
C LEU A 59 -11.53 -14.25 -16.97
N HIS A 60 -10.86 -14.91 -16.01
CA HIS A 60 -10.78 -16.36 -15.96
C HIS A 60 -12.18 -17.00 -15.93
N LYS A 61 -13.08 -16.48 -15.10
CA LYS A 61 -14.47 -16.91 -15.05
C LYS A 61 -15.18 -16.66 -16.39
N ALA A 62 -15.02 -15.48 -16.98
CA ALA A 62 -15.63 -15.11 -18.25
C ALA A 62 -15.23 -16.07 -19.38
N ILE A 63 -13.94 -16.41 -19.47
CA ILE A 63 -13.42 -17.36 -20.46
C ILE A 63 -14.09 -18.71 -20.29
N LYS A 64 -14.20 -19.21 -19.05
CA LYS A 64 -14.82 -20.51 -18.76
C LYS A 64 -16.34 -20.56 -19.03
N THR A 65 -17.04 -19.43 -18.90
CA THR A 65 -18.51 -19.39 -19.02
C THR A 65 -19.02 -18.76 -20.32
N PHE A 66 -18.13 -18.25 -21.17
CA PHE A 66 -18.55 -17.60 -22.41
C PHE A 66 -19.23 -18.59 -23.36
N ASN A 67 -20.35 -18.16 -23.94
CA ASN A 67 -21.12 -18.93 -24.90
C ASN A 67 -21.47 -18.05 -26.09
N GLU A 68 -20.92 -18.40 -27.26
CA GLU A 68 -21.06 -17.65 -28.50
C GLU A 68 -22.50 -17.62 -29.05
N ARG A 69 -23.38 -18.53 -28.62
CA ARG A 69 -24.79 -18.59 -29.06
C ARG A 69 -25.57 -17.31 -28.77
N TYR A 70 -25.12 -16.51 -27.81
CA TYR A 70 -25.75 -15.24 -27.43
C TYR A 70 -25.40 -14.06 -28.36
N ASN A 71 -24.67 -14.29 -29.46
CA ASN A 71 -24.35 -13.30 -30.50
C ASN A 71 -23.76 -11.98 -29.94
N LYS A 72 -22.82 -12.10 -29.00
CA LYS A 72 -22.02 -11.00 -28.45
C LYS A 72 -20.56 -11.39 -28.53
N SER A 73 -19.70 -10.43 -28.89
CA SER A 73 -18.27 -10.67 -28.80
C SER A 73 -17.84 -10.88 -27.36
N PHE A 74 -16.82 -11.72 -27.17
CA PHE A 74 -16.27 -11.99 -25.85
C PHE A 74 -15.86 -10.70 -25.14
N THR A 75 -15.18 -9.78 -25.82
CA THR A 75 -14.79 -8.48 -25.26
C THR A 75 -15.98 -7.69 -24.71
N ARG A 76 -17.12 -7.66 -25.43
CA ARG A 76 -18.32 -6.93 -24.99
C ARG A 76 -19.00 -7.61 -23.81
N TYR A 77 -19.06 -8.93 -23.82
CA TYR A 77 -19.55 -9.71 -22.68
C TYR A 77 -18.69 -9.47 -21.44
N PHE A 78 -17.37 -9.58 -21.57
CA PHE A 78 -16.42 -9.37 -20.49
C PHE A 78 -16.47 -7.95 -19.93
N GLU A 79 -16.49 -6.94 -20.82
CA GLU A 79 -16.64 -5.52 -20.44
C GLU A 79 -17.88 -5.30 -19.56
N LEU A 80 -19.02 -5.89 -19.94
CA LEU A 80 -20.27 -5.72 -19.22
C LEU A 80 -20.21 -6.30 -17.81
N ILE A 81 -19.76 -7.55 -17.67
CA ILE A 81 -19.72 -8.22 -16.36
C ILE A 81 -18.64 -7.61 -15.46
N LEU A 82 -17.50 -7.20 -16.03
CA LEU A 82 -16.41 -6.59 -15.28
C LEU A 82 -16.82 -5.22 -14.71
N LYS A 83 -17.48 -4.37 -15.51
CA LYS A 83 -18.00 -3.10 -15.02
C LYS A 83 -18.99 -3.30 -13.87
N ARG A 84 -19.93 -4.25 -14.01
CA ARG A 84 -20.90 -4.55 -12.94
C ARG A 84 -20.23 -4.99 -11.65
N HIS A 85 -19.26 -5.90 -11.75
CA HIS A 85 -18.46 -6.38 -10.62
C HIS A 85 -17.73 -5.22 -9.93
N PHE A 86 -17.03 -4.40 -10.70
CA PHE A 86 -16.32 -3.24 -10.15
C PHE A 86 -17.24 -2.21 -9.50
N TYR A 87 -18.41 -1.95 -10.06
CA TYR A 87 -19.39 -1.06 -9.41
C TYR A 87 -19.91 -1.62 -8.09
N GLN A 88 -20.08 -2.94 -8.00
CA GLN A 88 -20.46 -3.61 -6.75
C GLN A 88 -19.33 -3.50 -5.73
N LEU A 89 -18.11 -3.88 -6.09
CA LEU A 89 -16.93 -3.77 -5.22
C LEU A 89 -16.72 -2.36 -4.70
N LYS A 90 -16.82 -1.36 -5.58
CA LYS A 90 -16.68 0.06 -5.20
C LYS A 90 -17.75 0.49 -4.18
N GLN A 91 -18.98 0.00 -4.31
CA GLN A 91 -20.05 0.32 -3.36
C GLN A 91 -19.82 -0.31 -1.98
N THR A 92 -19.13 -1.45 -1.93
CA THR A 92 -18.81 -2.16 -0.68
C THR A 92 -17.53 -1.69 -0.01
N LEU A 93 -16.78 -0.76 -0.63
CA LEU A 93 -15.54 -0.25 -0.02
C LEU A 93 -15.80 0.45 1.32
N PRO A 94 -14.95 0.20 2.34
CA PRO A 94 -15.09 0.85 3.64
C PRO A 94 -14.87 2.36 3.53
N LYS A 95 -15.79 3.13 4.13
CA LYS A 95 -15.64 4.58 4.28
C LYS A 95 -14.97 4.85 5.62
N TYR A 96 -13.68 5.17 5.59
CA TYR A 96 -12.95 5.54 6.79
C TYR A 96 -13.23 7.01 7.12
N TYR A 97 -13.77 7.26 8.32
CA TYR A 97 -13.91 8.60 8.87
C TYR A 97 -12.78 8.80 9.89
N LEU A 98 -11.91 9.77 9.63
CA LEU A 98 -10.93 10.23 10.61
C LEU A 98 -11.68 11.13 11.60
N PHE A 99 -11.68 10.74 12.86
CA PHE A 99 -12.18 11.58 13.95
C PHE A 99 -10.97 12.20 14.65
N ASP A 100 -10.97 13.53 14.81
CA ASP A 100 -9.90 14.25 15.51
C ASP A 100 -9.87 13.94 17.03
N HIS A 101 -10.94 13.37 17.56
CA HIS A 101 -11.09 13.11 18.99
C HIS A 101 -10.64 11.72 19.37
N THR A 102 -9.62 11.65 20.24
CA THR A 102 -9.07 10.44 20.87
C THR A 102 -10.00 9.80 21.91
N ASP A 103 -11.25 10.26 22.02
CA ASP A 103 -12.24 9.78 23.01
C ASP A 103 -12.67 8.32 22.80
N PHE A 104 -12.11 7.63 21.80
CA PHE A 104 -12.27 6.19 21.57
C PHE A 104 -11.57 5.32 22.63
N VAL A 105 -10.62 5.86 23.40
CA VAL A 105 -9.96 5.11 24.49
C VAL A 105 -10.68 5.41 25.80
N LYS A 106 -11.82 4.73 26.04
CA LYS A 106 -12.51 4.79 27.34
C LYS A 106 -12.06 3.73 28.33
N ASP A 107 -11.37 2.69 27.89
CA ASP A 107 -10.94 1.60 28.75
C ASP A 107 -9.42 1.42 28.70
N VAL A 108 -8.82 1.68 29.86
CA VAL A 108 -7.47 1.30 30.30
C VAL A 108 -6.36 1.63 29.30
N VAL A 109 -5.86 2.87 29.38
CA VAL A 109 -4.47 3.14 29.04
C VAL A 109 -3.63 2.22 29.92
N TYR A 110 -3.01 1.19 29.34
CA TYR A 110 -1.80 0.65 29.96
C TYR A 110 -0.88 1.86 30.07
N ILE A 111 -0.64 2.32 31.30
CA ILE A 111 0.45 3.25 31.56
C ILE A 111 1.66 2.52 31.00
N GLU A 112 2.11 2.90 29.80
CA GLU A 112 3.43 2.52 29.32
C GLU A 112 4.37 2.76 30.50
N GLU A 113 5.11 1.73 30.90
CA GLU A 113 6.07 1.81 31.99
C GLU A 113 6.76 3.17 31.89
N SER A 114 6.58 4.00 32.92
CA SER A 114 7.17 5.33 32.95
C SER A 114 8.66 5.13 32.73
N TYR A 115 9.18 5.53 31.56
CA TYR A 115 10.60 5.42 31.27
C TYR A 115 11.37 6.06 32.42
N ASP A 116 12.27 5.29 33.04
CA ASP A 116 13.12 5.85 34.07
C ASP A 116 13.82 7.09 33.50
N PRO A 117 13.86 8.21 34.23
CA PRO A 117 14.52 9.41 33.75
C PRO A 117 15.98 9.09 33.41
N ILE A 118 16.40 9.45 32.20
CA ILE A 118 17.80 9.30 31.79
C ILE A 118 18.65 10.20 32.68
N ASP A 119 19.64 9.60 33.32
CA ASP A 119 20.58 10.35 34.14
C ASP A 119 21.47 11.23 33.24
N LEU A 120 21.16 12.52 33.15
CA LEU A 120 21.91 13.51 32.37
C LEU A 120 22.87 14.26 33.28
N ASN A 121 24.14 13.83 33.24
CA ASN A 121 25.18 14.18 34.22
C ASN A 121 25.90 15.50 33.91
N SER A 122 25.56 16.17 32.81
CA SER A 122 26.17 17.45 32.47
C SER A 122 25.18 18.39 31.79
N ASP A 123 25.41 19.70 31.93
CA ASP A 123 24.60 20.72 31.27
C ASP A 123 24.66 20.60 29.74
N LEU A 124 25.79 20.13 29.20
CA LEU A 124 25.91 19.80 27.77
C LEU A 124 24.97 18.65 27.38
N GLU A 125 24.91 17.58 28.19
CA GLU A 125 24.01 16.46 27.91
C GLU A 125 22.55 16.88 28.00
N ARG A 126 22.17 17.74 28.96
CA ARG A 126 20.81 18.29 29.07
C ARG A 126 20.44 19.14 27.87
N LEU A 127 21.30 20.07 27.48
CA LEU A 127 21.09 20.93 26.32
C LEU A 127 20.99 20.12 25.02
N VAL A 128 21.85 19.13 24.84
CA VAL A 128 21.83 18.26 23.66
C VAL A 128 20.60 17.37 23.67
N TYR A 129 20.17 16.85 24.83
CA TYR A 129 18.94 16.10 24.97
C TYR A 129 17.73 16.91 24.48
N GLU A 130 17.56 18.11 25.03
CA GLU A 130 16.45 19.00 24.68
C GLU A 130 16.49 19.39 23.19
N LYS A 131 17.63 19.91 22.70
CA LYS A 131 17.70 20.43 21.33
C LYS A 131 17.70 19.34 20.26
N TYR A 132 18.43 18.25 20.47
CA TYR A 132 18.58 17.20 19.45
C TYR A 132 17.49 16.13 19.54
N PHE A 133 17.16 15.64 20.73
CA PHE A 133 16.23 14.51 20.89
C PHE A 133 14.78 14.98 21.01
N VAL A 134 14.50 16.08 21.72
CA VAL A 134 13.14 16.61 21.88
C VAL A 134 12.75 17.53 20.72
N LEU A 135 13.51 18.60 20.50
CA LEU A 135 13.21 19.63 19.47
C LEU A 135 13.64 19.23 18.04
N LYS A 136 14.31 18.09 17.86
CA LYS A 136 14.76 17.56 16.56
C LYS A 136 15.61 18.54 15.73
N GLN A 137 16.39 19.41 16.38
CA GLN A 137 17.25 20.35 15.70
C GLN A 137 18.49 19.67 15.10
N SER A 138 19.01 20.23 14.00
CA SER A 138 20.25 19.76 13.39
C SER A 138 21.46 20.12 14.26
N ILE A 139 22.52 19.30 14.20
CA ILE A 139 23.75 19.54 14.98
C ILE A 139 24.40 20.88 14.62
N SER A 140 24.30 21.29 13.36
CA SER A 140 24.74 22.61 12.91
C SER A 140 24.00 23.74 13.65
N LYS A 141 22.68 23.60 13.82
CA LYS A 141 21.87 24.58 14.52
C LYS A 141 22.18 24.62 16.02
N ILE A 142 22.39 23.46 16.64
CA ILE A 142 22.79 23.37 18.04
C ILE A 142 24.16 24.03 18.27
N LYS A 143 25.07 23.91 17.31
CA LYS A 143 26.38 24.56 17.35
C LYS A 143 26.26 26.08 17.23
N GLU A 144 25.38 26.59 16.38
CA GLU A 144 25.12 28.04 16.26
C GLU A 144 24.54 28.62 17.55
N ASP A 145 23.63 27.87 18.17
CA ASP A 145 22.89 28.32 19.34
C ASP A 145 23.58 27.94 20.68
N SER A 146 24.85 27.51 20.65
CA SER A 146 25.61 27.15 21.85
C SER A 146 27.09 27.49 21.73
N THR A 147 27.81 27.50 22.85
CA THR A 147 29.25 27.73 22.91
C THR A 147 30.07 26.47 22.62
N TYR A 148 29.44 25.35 22.28
CA TYR A 148 30.09 24.05 22.15
C TYR A 148 30.48 23.72 20.71
N SER A 149 31.62 23.04 20.56
CA SER A 149 32.07 22.55 19.25
C SER A 149 31.18 21.40 18.75
N SER A 150 31.11 21.24 17.42
CA SER A 150 30.40 20.11 16.81
C SER A 150 30.83 18.76 17.39
N LYS A 151 32.14 18.58 17.64
CA LYS A 151 32.69 17.35 18.24
C LYS A 151 32.13 17.08 19.64
N GLN A 152 32.01 18.11 20.48
CA GLN A 152 31.41 17.99 21.82
C GLN A 152 29.93 17.59 21.73
N ILE A 153 29.19 18.19 20.81
CA ILE A 153 27.78 17.86 20.57
C ILE A 153 27.62 16.42 20.09
N TYR A 154 28.41 15.97 19.11
CA TYR A 154 28.40 14.57 18.66
C TYR A 154 28.72 13.59 19.80
N ASN A 155 29.73 13.89 20.62
CA ASN A 155 30.09 13.07 21.76
C ASN A 155 28.99 13.00 22.83
N ALA A 156 28.24 14.10 23.02
CA ALA A 156 27.10 14.12 23.94
C ALA A 156 25.92 13.31 23.38
N VAL A 157 25.61 13.44 22.09
CA VAL A 157 24.59 12.61 21.42
C VAL A 157 24.94 11.12 21.55
N TYR A 158 26.20 10.77 21.34
CA TYR A 158 26.68 9.39 21.51
C TYR A 158 26.45 8.88 22.93
N ARG A 159 26.88 9.64 23.95
CA ARG A 159 26.71 9.27 25.36
C ARG A 159 25.24 9.09 25.75
N ILE A 160 24.36 9.98 25.28
CA ILE A 160 22.92 9.88 25.54
C ILE A 160 22.35 8.62 24.88
N LYS A 161 22.72 8.30 23.63
CA LYS A 161 22.29 7.07 22.96
C LYS A 161 22.80 5.80 23.65
N ASP A 162 24.03 5.84 24.16
CA ASP A 162 24.61 4.73 24.91
C ASP A 162 23.86 4.47 26.22
N LYS A 163 23.47 5.53 26.92
CA LYS A 163 22.59 5.45 28.11
C LYS A 163 21.26 4.78 27.78
N TYR A 164 20.60 5.18 26.69
CA TYR A 164 19.37 4.52 26.22
C TYR A 164 19.56 3.02 25.95
N LYS A 165 20.69 2.64 25.36
CA LYS A 165 20.97 1.24 25.05
C LYS A 165 21.16 0.39 26.31
N ASN A 166 21.67 0.97 27.40
CA ASN A 166 21.86 0.29 28.67
C ASN A 166 20.58 0.24 29.54
N MET A 167 19.47 0.86 29.09
CA MET A 167 18.16 0.82 29.76
C MET A 167 17.21 -0.24 29.18
N VAL A 168 17.61 -0.92 28.09
CA VAL A 168 16.88 -2.02 27.42
C VAL A 168 17.61 -3.33 27.69
#